data_AF-A0A2E9K8J1-F1
#
_entry.id   AF-A0A2E9K8J1-F1
#
_cell.length_a   1.000
_cell.length_b   1.000
_cell.length_c   1.000
_cell.angle_alpha   90.00
_cell.angle_beta   90.00
_cell.angle_gamma   90.00
#
_symmetry.space_group_name_H-M   'P 1'
#
loop_
_entity.id
_entity.type
_entity.pdbx_description
1 polymer ?
#
loop_
_entity_poly.entity_id
_entity_poly.type
_entity_poly.pdbx_seq_one_letter_code
_entity_poly.pdbx_strand_id
1 'polypeptide(L)' 'MATSPAMAAEIYLASLLVIDEQNHMEKVYLRELAALLRLDDEMVRRLNESGRT' A
#
# COMPACT_ATOMS: atom_id res chain seq x y z
N MET A 1 -6.50 -2.37 13.86
CA MET A 1 -6.80 -2.39 12.41
C MET A 1 -7.25 -1.00 12.02
N ALA A 2 -6.89 -0.50 10.83
CA ALA A 2 -7.16 0.88 10.43
C ALA A 2 -8.64 1.22 10.65
N THR A 3 -8.92 2.19 11.51
CA THR A 3 -10.29 2.56 11.92
C THR A 3 -10.96 3.49 10.92
N SER A 4 -10.24 3.88 9.85
CA SER A 4 -10.70 4.80 8.81
C SER A 4 -10.03 4.46 7.46
N PRO A 5 -10.71 4.70 6.31
CA PRO A 5 -10.10 4.61 4.99
C PRO A 5 -8.85 5.49 4.82
N ALA A 6 -8.83 6.67 5.46
CA ALA A 6 -7.67 7.57 5.40
C ALA A 6 -6.45 6.94 6.09
N MET A 7 -6.65 6.34 7.26
CA MET A 7 -5.58 5.65 8.00
C MET A 7 -5.08 4.42 7.24
N ALA A 8 -5.97 3.69 6.55
CA ALA A 8 -5.57 2.58 5.69
C ALA A 8 -4.67 3.05 4.54
N ALA A 9 -5.02 4.16 3.89
CA ALA A 9 -4.19 4.76 2.85
C ALA A 9 -2.83 5.23 3.39
N GLU A 10 -2.79 5.85 4.57
CA GLU A 10 -1.55 6.28 5.22
C GLU A 10 -0.63 5.10 5.57
N ILE A 11 -1.18 4.01 6.13
CA ILE A 11 -0.39 2.80 6.45
C ILE A 11 0.19 2.20 5.17
N TYR A 12 -0.62 2.10 4.11
CA TYR A 12 -0.16 1.56 2.83
C TYR A 12 0.96 2.42 2.22
N LEU A 13 0.81 3.75 2.20
CA LEU A 13 1.84 4.68 1.72
C LEU A 13 3.12 4.57 2.53
N ALA A 14 3.03 4.54 3.86
CA ALA A 14 4.20 4.40 4.73
C ALA A 14 4.96 3.10 4.46
N SER A 15 4.25 1.98 4.23
CA SER A 15 4.88 0.72 3.83
C SER A 15 5.49 0.79 2.44
N LEU A 16 4.78 1.38 1.47
CA LEU A 16 5.26 1.54 0.08
C LEU A 16 6.60 2.29 0.01
N LEU A 17 6.79 3.31 0.85
CA LEU A 17 8.03 4.12 0.86
C LEU A 17 9.26 3.37 1.41
N VAL A 18 9.06 2.26 2.12
CA VAL A 18 10.15 1.52 2.80
C VAL A 18 10.50 0.23 2.09
N ILE A 19 9.59 -0.33 1.26
CA ILE A 19 9.87 -1.55 0.53
C ILE A 19 10.89 -1.33 -0.61
N ASP A 20 11.66 -2.38 -0.90
CA ASP A 20 12.44 -2.52 -2.12
C ASP A 20 11.54 -3.03 -3.27
N GLU A 21 11.25 -2.14 -4.23
CA GLU A 21 10.48 -2.47 -5.44
C GLU A 21 11.19 -3.49 -6.36
N GLN A 22 12.44 -3.88 -6.12
CA GLN A 22 13.09 -4.95 -6.87
C GLN A 22 12.90 -6.32 -6.19
N ASN A 23 12.55 -6.33 -4.90
CA ASN A 23 12.34 -7.55 -4.14
C ASN A 23 10.93 -8.12 -4.38
N HIS A 24 10.87 -9.32 -4.94
CA HIS A 24 9.61 -10.01 -5.22
C HIS A 24 8.77 -10.25 -3.96
N MET A 25 9.40 -10.62 -2.85
CA MET A 25 8.70 -10.96 -1.61
C MET A 25 8.04 -9.72 -0.99
N GLU A 26 8.69 -8.56 -1.09
CA GLU A 26 8.15 -7.32 -0.54
C GLU A 26 6.99 -6.77 -1.38
N LYS A 27 6.99 -7.00 -2.69
CA LYS A 27 5.82 -6.74 -3.53
C LYS A 27 4.62 -7.58 -3.15
N VAL A 28 4.83 -8.87 -2.87
CA VAL A 28 3.76 -9.76 -2.40
C VAL A 28 3.25 -9.28 -1.05
N TYR A 29 4.14 -8.95 -0.11
CA TYR A 29 3.75 -8.37 1.17
C TYR A 29 2.89 -7.10 1.01
N LEU A 30 3.30 -6.18 0.13
CA LEU A 30 2.54 -4.94 -0.09
C LEU A 30 1.15 -5.21 -0.69
N ARG A 31 1.02 -6.21 -1.57
CA ARG A 31 -0.28 -6.65 -2.11
C ARG A 31 -1.19 -7.25 -1.03
N GLU A 32 -0.63 -8.12 -0.19
CA GLU A 32 -1.37 -8.70 0.95
C GLU A 32 -1.80 -7.61 1.94
N LEU A 33 -0.92 -6.63 2.20
CA LEU A 33 -1.23 -5.48 3.05
C LEU A 33 -2.42 -4.67 2.50
N ALA A 34 -2.47 -4.42 1.19
CA ALA A 34 -3.62 -3.75 0.56
C ALA A 34 -4.94 -4.51 0.80
N ALA A 35 -4.91 -5.83 0.69
CA ALA A 35 -6.08 -6.69 0.94
C ALA A 35 -6.51 -6.63 2.41
N LEU A 36 -5.56 -6.70 3.36
CA LEU A 36 -5.82 -6.57 4.80
C LEU A 36 -6.42 -5.21 5.17
N LEU A 37 -5.98 -4.16 4.49
CA LEU A 37 -6.47 -2.80 4.64
C LEU A 37 -7.77 -2.52 3.88
N ARG A 38 -8.26 -3.50 3.10
CA ARG A 38 -9.49 -3.43 2.29
C ARG A 38 -9.46 -2.24 1.33
N LEU A 39 -8.31 -1.99 0.72
CA LEU A 39 -8.13 -0.95 -0.30
C LEU A 39 -8.53 -1.51 -1.66
N ASP A 40 -9.42 -0.81 -2.36
CA ASP A 40 -9.77 -1.16 -3.74
C ASP A 40 -8.62 -0.88 -4.72
N ASP A 41 -8.62 -1.58 -5.86
CA ASP A 41 -7.55 -1.52 -6.86
C ASP A 41 -7.29 -0.09 -7.37
N GLU A 42 -8.32 0.73 -7.53
CA GLU A 42 -8.17 2.13 -7.94
C GLU A 42 -7.40 2.95 -6.89
N MET A 43 -7.73 2.76 -5.61
CA MET A 43 -7.05 3.43 -4.51
C MET A 43 -5.59 2.98 -4.45
N VAL A 44 -5.34 1.67 -4.49
CA VAL A 44 -3.99 1.10 -4.50
C VAL A 44 -3.16 1.69 -5.65
N ARG A 45 -3.73 1.75 -6.86
CA ARG A 45 -3.06 2.35 -8.01
C ARG A 45 -2.70 3.81 -7.77
N ARG A 46 -3.64 4.62 -7.28
CA ARG A 46 -3.40 6.05 -6.99
C ARG A 46 -2.31 6.24 -5.94
N LEU A 47 -2.29 5.41 -4.89
CA LEU A 47 -1.27 5.47 -3.84
C LEU A 47 0.11 5.08 -4.38
N ASN A 48 0.18 4.07 -5.25
CA ASN A 48 1.41 3.70 -5.94
C ASN A 48 1.93 4.81 -6.86
N GLU A 49 1.04 5.49 -7.60
CA GLU A 49 1.43 6.66 -8.41
C GLU A 49 1.92 7.81 -7.51
N SER A 50 1.24 8.05 -6.39
CA SER A 50 1.59 9.13 -5.44
C SER A 50 2.91 8.90 -4.72
N GLY A 51 3.22 7.66 -4.31
CA GLY A 51 4.44 7.32 -3.57
C GLY A 51 5.72 7.31 -4.43
N ARG A 52 5.59 7.47 -5.76
CA ARG A 52 6.70 7.49 -6.72
C ARG A 52 7.01 8.90 -7.24
N THR A 53 6.28 9.91 -6.76
CA THR A 53 6.48 11.32 -7.09
C THR A 53 7.37 11.97 -6.04
#